data_AF-A0A4Q4N889-F1
#
_entry.id   AF-A0A4Q4N889-F1
#
_cell.length_a   1.000
_cell.length_b   1.000
_cell.length_c   1.000
_cell.angle_alpha   90.00
_cell.angle_beta   90.00
_cell.angle_gamma   90.00
#
_symmetry.space_group_name_H-M   'P 1'
#
loop_
_entity.id
_entity.type
_entity.pdbx_description
1 polymer ?
#
loop_
_entity_poly.entity_id
_entity_poly.type
_entity_poly.pdbx_seq_one_letter_code
_entity_poly.pdbx_strand_id
1 'polypeptide(L)'
;MMSTQDSHLLALPGELRNKIYSFCVEPVPVSLRLRHEDNTEPVGKFRCLMQTCRQIRREFQPLYRNQTIIRLESTYHYARYIRDFYPPADEDTMLRYRGSIISLINHSSDTYGEKEFYDADIARVVQLVARSPNVQFKFELHERLRRFSARHAVAQMNSMLALFADPSHSKWRDMAKAIKELRLRIWNNDSKIRITMNEEMARQWKSTVFSIWDDATEPTRSIREITLAYADSNASWRPYVRRYEFPFDDYQDKTISWSWSVP
;
A
#
# COMPACT_ATOMS: atom_id res chain seq x y z
N MET A 1 25.96 0.18 37.35
CA MET A 1 25.05 -0.54 36.43
C MET A 1 23.79 -0.86 37.21
N MET A 2 22.65 -0.24 36.90
CA MET A 2 21.37 -0.61 37.53
C MET A 2 21.03 -2.03 37.07
N SER A 3 20.85 -2.95 38.01
CA SER A 3 20.41 -4.29 37.68
C SER A 3 18.97 -4.21 37.13
N THR A 4 18.61 -5.08 36.19
CA THR A 4 17.25 -5.19 35.65
C THR A 4 16.18 -5.52 36.70
N GLN A 5 16.55 -5.67 37.99
CA GLN A 5 15.63 -5.96 39.10
C GLN A 5 14.83 -4.73 39.60
N ASP A 6 15.15 -3.49 39.18
CA ASP A 6 14.50 -2.29 39.76
C ASP A 6 13.19 -1.87 39.05
N SER A 7 12.83 -2.51 37.92
CA SER A 7 11.58 -2.20 37.23
C SER A 7 10.50 -3.24 37.55
N HIS A 8 9.50 -2.85 38.35
CA HIS A 8 8.35 -3.70 38.67
C HIS A 8 7.64 -4.21 37.41
N LEU A 9 7.59 -3.41 36.33
CA LEU A 9 7.04 -3.84 35.05
C LEU A 9 7.86 -4.97 34.43
N LEU A 10 9.19 -4.86 34.40
CA LEU A 10 10.07 -5.88 33.83
C LEU A 10 10.18 -7.12 34.72
N ALA A 11 9.87 -7.02 36.02
CA ALA A 11 9.78 -8.14 36.94
C ALA A 11 8.55 -9.04 36.70
N LEU A 12 7.53 -8.57 35.99
CA LEU A 12 6.37 -9.38 35.63
C LEU A 12 6.76 -10.51 34.65
N PRO A 13 6.03 -11.64 34.60
CA PRO A 13 6.10 -12.57 33.47
C PRO A 13 5.77 -11.90 32.14
N GLY A 14 6.35 -12.40 31.04
CA GLY A 14 6.17 -11.83 29.71
C GLY A 14 4.71 -11.83 29.24
N GLU A 15 3.93 -12.81 29.67
CA GLU A 15 2.50 -12.94 29.37
C GLU A 15 1.69 -11.78 29.99
N LEU A 16 2.01 -11.40 31.23
CA LEU A 16 1.36 -10.27 31.89
C LEU A 16 1.78 -8.93 31.24
N ARG A 17 3.05 -8.79 30.86
CA ARG A 17 3.51 -7.61 30.10
C ARG A 17 2.79 -7.50 28.75
N ASN A 18 2.68 -8.60 28.00
CA ASN A 18 1.95 -8.63 26.72
C ASN A 18 0.47 -8.28 26.91
N LYS A 19 -0.15 -8.72 28.01
CA LYS A 19 -1.52 -8.32 28.36
C LYS A 19 -1.62 -6.82 28.65
N ILE A 20 -0.65 -6.23 29.36
CA ILE A 20 -0.59 -4.77 29.56
C ILE A 20 -0.44 -4.05 28.21
N TYR A 21 0.47 -4.52 27.37
CA TYR A 21 0.71 -3.98 26.04
C TYR A 21 -0.51 -4.03 25.13
N SER A 22 -1.39 -5.02 25.27
CA SER A 22 -2.63 -5.08 24.48
C SER A 22 -3.61 -3.93 24.74
N PHE A 23 -3.44 -3.17 25.84
CA PHE A 23 -4.20 -1.94 26.10
C PHE A 23 -3.54 -0.69 25.48
N CYS A 24 -2.31 -0.81 24.97
CA CYS A 24 -1.55 0.29 24.37
C CYS A 24 -1.80 0.41 22.86
N VAL A 25 -3.07 0.57 22.48
CA VAL A 25 -3.53 0.68 21.09
C VAL A 25 -3.77 2.13 20.73
N GLU A 26 -3.25 2.56 19.57
CA GLU A 26 -3.52 3.91 19.07
C GLU A 26 -4.98 3.99 18.61
N PRO A 27 -5.77 4.95 19.13
CA PRO A 27 -7.20 5.03 18.83
C PRO A 27 -7.48 5.48 17.39
N VAL A 28 -6.48 6.04 16.72
CA VAL A 28 -6.54 6.56 15.35
C VAL A 28 -5.30 6.14 14.58
N PRO A 29 -5.36 6.09 13.23
CA PRO A 29 -4.17 5.83 12.42
C PRO A 29 -3.02 6.80 12.75
N VAL A 30 -1.82 6.26 12.88
CA VAL A 30 -0.61 7.03 13.17
C VAL A 30 -0.04 7.56 11.86
N SER A 31 -0.13 8.87 11.65
CA SER A 31 0.49 9.53 10.50
C SER A 31 2.01 9.62 10.67
N LEU A 32 2.75 9.04 9.73
CA LEU A 32 4.19 9.25 9.65
C LEU A 32 4.51 10.54 8.91
N ARG A 33 5.07 11.48 9.66
CA ARG A 33 5.56 12.77 9.18
C ARG A 33 7.07 12.78 9.08
N LEU A 34 7.61 13.58 8.17
CA LEU A 34 9.05 13.84 8.15
C LEU A 34 9.43 14.65 9.40
N ARG A 35 10.61 14.39 9.96
CA ARG A 35 11.10 14.99 11.21
C ARG A 35 11.16 16.53 11.19
N HIS A 36 11.12 17.14 10.00
CA HIS A 36 11.19 18.60 9.79
C HIS A 36 9.81 19.26 9.69
N GLU A 37 8.71 18.51 9.82
CA GLU A 37 7.37 19.10 9.87
C GLU A 37 7.07 19.53 11.32
N ASP A 38 7.29 20.82 11.61
CA ASP A 38 7.30 21.47 12.94
C ASP A 38 5.96 21.49 13.73
N ASN A 39 5.01 20.59 13.47
CA ASN A 39 3.73 20.60 14.18
C ASN A 39 3.74 19.73 15.46
N THR A 40 3.30 20.38 16.54
CA THR A 40 3.47 20.13 17.98
C THR A 40 2.78 18.90 18.58
N GLU A 41 2.16 18.02 17.79
CA GLU A 41 1.46 16.86 18.33
C GLU A 41 2.30 15.58 18.26
N PRO A 42 2.48 14.86 19.39
CA PRO A 42 3.29 13.65 19.43
C PRO A 42 2.68 12.55 18.53
N VAL A 43 3.52 11.97 17.67
CA VAL A 43 3.16 10.88 16.75
C VAL A 43 2.95 9.58 17.54
N GLY A 44 1.69 9.28 17.85
CA GLY A 44 1.26 8.06 18.56
C GLY A 44 1.65 8.06 20.03
N LYS A 45 0.67 7.89 20.93
CA LYS A 45 0.88 7.96 22.38
C LYS A 45 1.78 6.83 22.88
N PHE A 46 1.70 5.66 22.25
CA PHE A 46 2.36 4.45 22.75
C PHE A 46 3.65 4.12 21.98
N ARG A 47 3.96 4.86 20.92
CA ARG A 47 5.20 4.69 20.14
C ARG A 47 6.46 4.76 21.00
N CYS A 48 6.43 5.57 22.06
CA CYS A 48 7.55 5.74 22.99
C CYS A 48 7.97 4.43 23.69
N LEU A 49 7.07 3.46 23.86
CA LEU A 49 7.38 2.15 24.46
C LEU A 49 8.41 1.36 23.62
N MET A 50 8.36 1.53 22.30
CA MET A 50 9.40 0.96 21.42
C MET A 50 10.76 1.65 21.59
N GLN A 51 10.84 2.78 22.28
CA GLN A 51 12.08 3.55 22.48
C GLN A 51 12.67 3.38 23.89
N THR A 52 11.92 2.82 24.84
CA THR A 52 12.33 2.70 26.25
C THR A 52 13.53 1.77 26.47
N CYS A 53 13.41 0.49 26.15
CA CYS A 53 14.51 -0.48 26.29
C CYS A 53 14.38 -1.64 25.28
N ARG A 54 15.43 -2.47 25.16
CA ARG A 54 15.47 -3.57 24.19
C ARG A 54 14.41 -4.65 24.45
N GLN A 55 14.11 -4.94 25.72
CA GLN A 55 13.14 -5.96 26.10
C GLN A 55 11.71 -5.53 25.73
N ILE A 56 11.26 -4.36 26.21
CA ILE A 56 9.95 -3.79 25.86
C ILE A 56 9.82 -3.65 24.34
N ARG A 57 10.86 -3.17 23.64
CA ARG A 57 10.84 -3.09 22.17
C ARG A 57 10.56 -4.44 21.52
N ARG A 58 11.28 -5.50 21.91
CA ARG A 58 11.13 -6.84 21.30
C ARG A 58 9.73 -7.42 21.52
N GLU A 59 9.15 -7.18 22.69
CA GLU A 59 7.84 -7.69 23.06
C GLU A 59 6.70 -6.85 22.46
N PHE A 60 6.80 -5.52 22.57
CA PHE A 60 5.73 -4.60 22.18
C PHE A 60 5.68 -4.31 20.68
N GLN A 61 6.82 -4.23 19.99
CA GLN A 61 6.87 -3.89 18.56
C GLN A 61 5.96 -4.75 17.66
N PRO A 62 5.91 -6.09 17.78
CA PRO A 62 4.99 -6.88 16.96
C PRO A 62 3.52 -6.61 17.31
N LEU A 63 3.18 -6.42 18.59
CA LEU A 63 1.81 -6.08 19.01
C LEU A 63 1.39 -4.71 18.46
N TYR A 64 2.25 -3.70 18.62
CA TYR A 64 2.02 -2.35 18.14
C TYR A 64 1.78 -2.33 16.62
N ARG A 65 2.59 -3.04 15.84
CA ARG A 65 2.44 -3.11 14.37
C ARG A 65 1.17 -3.82 13.93
N ASN A 66 0.73 -4.83 14.66
CA ASN A 66 -0.50 -5.57 14.35
C ASN A 66 -1.75 -4.74 14.64
N GLN A 67 -1.70 -3.88 15.66
CA GLN A 67 -2.85 -3.14 16.16
C GLN A 67 -2.91 -1.69 15.66
N THR A 68 -1.78 -1.14 15.20
CA THR A 68 -1.69 0.25 14.76
C THR A 68 -1.74 0.34 13.24
N ILE A 69 -2.71 1.12 12.75
CA ILE A 69 -2.76 1.49 11.35
C ILE A 69 -1.77 2.62 11.10
N ILE A 70 -0.86 2.43 10.15
CA ILE A 70 0.12 3.45 9.77
C ILE A 70 -0.42 4.23 8.57
N ARG A 71 -0.57 5.54 8.72
CA ARG A 71 -1.02 6.46 7.68
C ARG A 71 0.18 7.19 7.09
N LEU A 72 0.30 7.16 5.77
CA LEU A 72 1.42 7.74 5.03
C LEU A 72 0.89 8.90 4.19
N GLU A 73 1.29 10.12 4.54
CA GLU A 73 0.71 11.34 3.97
C GLU A 73 1.10 11.60 2.52
N SER A 74 2.12 10.91 1.99
CA SER A 74 2.67 11.14 0.64
C SER A 74 3.13 9.84 -0.02
N THR A 75 3.13 9.83 -1.35
CA THR A 75 3.70 8.75 -2.17
C THR A 75 5.16 8.47 -1.85
N TYR A 76 5.95 9.52 -1.65
CA TYR A 76 7.35 9.39 -1.28
C TYR A 76 7.52 8.65 0.06
N HIS A 77 6.57 8.80 0.98
CA HIS A 77 6.64 8.20 2.31
C HIS A 77 6.44 6.68 2.26
N TYR A 78 5.57 6.14 1.40
CA TYR A 78 5.38 4.69 1.34
C TYR A 78 6.56 3.95 0.74
N ALA A 79 7.20 4.47 -0.30
CA ALA A 79 8.35 3.80 -0.90
C ALA A 79 9.50 3.65 0.12
N ARG A 80 9.76 4.71 0.90
CA ARG A 80 10.74 4.70 1.98
C ARG A 80 10.30 3.80 3.14
N TYR A 81 9.06 3.91 3.57
CA TYR A 81 8.52 3.12 4.67
C TYR A 81 8.56 1.62 4.38
N ILE A 82 8.13 1.19 3.20
CA ILE A 82 8.18 -0.20 2.77
C ILE A 82 9.63 -0.69 2.75
N ARG A 83 10.55 0.09 2.16
CA ARG A 83 11.99 -0.29 2.13
C ARG A 83 12.56 -0.49 3.54
N ASP A 84 12.26 0.40 4.47
CA ASP A 84 12.88 0.42 5.79
C ASP A 84 12.23 -0.60 6.76
N PHE A 85 10.93 -0.89 6.61
CA PHE A 85 10.17 -1.74 7.55
C PHE A 85 9.74 -3.10 7.00
N TYR A 86 9.73 -3.26 5.68
CA TYR A 86 9.40 -4.48 4.95
C TYR A 86 10.45 -4.75 3.86
N PRO A 87 11.73 -4.87 4.25
CA PRO A 87 12.79 -5.12 3.28
C PRO A 87 12.55 -6.45 2.55
N PRO A 88 13.02 -6.59 1.30
CA PRO A 88 12.97 -7.88 0.61
C PRO A 88 13.67 -8.96 1.45
N ALA A 89 12.98 -10.08 1.65
CA ALA A 89 13.49 -11.23 2.38
C ALA A 89 13.06 -12.54 1.69
N ASP A 90 13.51 -13.67 2.24
CA ASP A 90 13.03 -15.00 1.89
C ASP A 90 11.52 -15.14 2.15
N GLU A 91 10.89 -16.15 1.54
CA GLU A 91 9.44 -16.33 1.63
C GLU A 91 8.97 -16.57 3.07
N ASP A 92 9.71 -17.30 3.90
CA ASP A 92 9.32 -17.57 5.30
C ASP A 92 9.31 -16.29 6.13
N THR A 93 10.29 -15.42 5.93
CA THR A 93 10.34 -14.10 6.57
C THR A 93 9.20 -13.20 6.09
N MET A 94 8.95 -13.15 4.79
CA MET A 94 7.86 -12.35 4.21
C MET A 94 6.48 -12.81 4.69
N LEU A 95 6.26 -14.12 4.87
CA LEU A 95 5.03 -14.67 5.42
C LEU A 95 4.77 -14.25 6.87
N ARG A 96 5.83 -13.88 7.61
CA ARG A 96 5.74 -13.38 8.99
C ARG A 96 5.50 -11.88 9.08
N TYR A 97 5.61 -11.13 7.98
CA TYR A 97 5.30 -9.70 7.99
C TYR A 97 3.84 -9.46 8.33
N ARG A 98 3.60 -8.39 9.07
CA ARG A 98 2.28 -7.98 9.58
C ARG A 98 2.19 -6.47 9.60
N GLY A 99 0.97 -5.95 9.43
CA GLY A 99 0.65 -4.55 9.66
C GLY A 99 -0.42 -4.03 8.72
N SER A 100 -1.02 -2.89 9.07
CA SER A 100 -2.02 -2.22 8.24
C SER A 100 -1.51 -0.84 7.85
N ILE A 101 -1.46 -0.59 6.54
CA ILE A 101 -0.88 0.62 5.95
C ILE A 101 -1.93 1.32 5.11
N ILE A 102 -2.06 2.62 5.31
CA ILE A 102 -2.88 3.51 4.49
C ILE A 102 -1.93 4.50 3.81
N SER A 103 -1.86 4.47 2.47
CA SER A 103 -1.17 5.51 1.72
C SER A 103 -2.16 6.54 1.22
N LEU A 104 -1.96 7.80 1.59
CA LEU A 104 -2.74 8.89 1.05
C LEU A 104 -2.27 9.25 -0.34
N ILE A 105 -3.25 9.38 -1.22
CA ILE A 105 -3.11 10.03 -2.51
C ILE A 105 -3.35 11.50 -2.26
N ASN A 106 -2.26 12.26 -2.24
CA ASN A 106 -2.24 13.70 -2.22
C ASN A 106 -1.76 14.24 -3.58
N HIS A 107 -1.94 15.54 -3.82
CA HIS A 107 -1.38 16.18 -5.01
C HIS A 107 0.15 16.13 -4.93
N SER A 108 0.84 15.77 -6.02
CA SER A 108 2.25 16.13 -6.14
C SER A 108 2.32 17.63 -6.39
N SER A 109 2.62 18.41 -5.36
CA SER A 109 2.64 19.89 -5.41
C SER A 109 3.75 20.49 -6.27
N ASP A 110 4.60 19.69 -6.90
CA ASP A 110 5.90 20.18 -7.35
C ASP A 110 5.92 20.75 -8.77
N THR A 111 4.81 20.69 -9.51
CA THR A 111 4.68 21.39 -10.80
C THR A 111 3.69 22.53 -10.69
N TYR A 112 4.26 23.72 -10.50
CA TYR A 112 3.59 25.02 -10.64
C TYR A 112 2.75 25.03 -11.94
N GLY A 113 1.42 25.05 -11.78
CA GLY A 113 0.47 25.40 -12.82
C GLY A 113 0.29 24.38 -13.95
N GLU A 114 -0.49 23.31 -13.71
CA GLU A 114 -1.75 23.09 -14.46
C GLU A 114 -2.38 21.69 -14.35
N LYS A 115 -1.76 20.67 -13.76
CA LYS A 115 -2.40 19.34 -13.72
C LYS A 115 -2.27 18.67 -12.38
N GLU A 116 -3.42 18.50 -11.70
CA GLU A 116 -3.56 17.60 -10.57
C GLU A 116 -3.40 16.16 -11.09
N PHE A 117 -2.18 15.63 -11.02
CA PHE A 117 -1.93 14.23 -11.29
C PHE A 117 -1.21 13.56 -10.11
N TYR A 118 -1.61 12.33 -9.85
CA TYR A 118 -0.86 11.39 -9.02
C TYR A 118 -0.07 10.50 -9.97
N ASP A 119 1.22 10.34 -9.77
CA ASP A 119 2.07 9.38 -10.49
C ASP A 119 2.97 8.68 -9.46
N ALA A 120 2.77 7.38 -9.29
CA ALA A 120 3.52 6.62 -8.30
C ALA A 120 3.84 5.21 -8.80
N ASP A 121 5.07 4.76 -8.55
CA ASP A 121 5.48 3.37 -8.76
C ASP A 121 5.12 2.52 -7.54
N ILE A 122 4.05 1.75 -7.70
CA ILE A 122 3.48 0.89 -6.66
C ILE A 122 3.96 -0.57 -6.77
N ALA A 123 4.98 -0.87 -7.59
CA ALA A 123 5.48 -2.24 -7.76
C ALA A 123 5.83 -2.91 -6.43
N ARG A 124 6.52 -2.19 -5.53
CA ARG A 124 6.89 -2.71 -4.22
C ARG A 124 5.70 -2.96 -3.30
N VAL A 125 4.64 -2.18 -3.44
CA VAL A 125 3.39 -2.39 -2.69
C VAL A 125 2.76 -3.70 -3.15
N VAL A 126 2.63 -3.88 -4.46
CA VAL A 126 2.07 -5.10 -5.06
C VAL A 126 2.88 -6.34 -4.68
N GLN A 127 4.21 -6.26 -4.76
CA GLN A 127 5.10 -7.35 -4.33
C GLN A 127 4.95 -7.67 -2.85
N LEU A 128 4.82 -6.65 -2.00
CA LEU A 128 4.65 -6.83 -0.56
C LEU A 128 3.32 -7.55 -0.27
N VAL A 129 2.19 -7.05 -0.77
CA VAL A 129 0.88 -7.66 -0.47
C VAL A 129 0.75 -9.07 -1.04
N ALA A 130 1.35 -9.34 -2.20
CA ALA A 130 1.33 -10.67 -2.81
C ALA A 130 2.12 -11.72 -2.01
N ARG A 131 3.20 -11.30 -1.36
CA ARG A 131 4.11 -12.21 -0.62
C ARG A 131 3.85 -12.24 0.88
N SER A 132 3.17 -11.23 1.41
CA SER A 132 2.88 -11.06 2.84
C SER A 132 1.38 -10.93 3.05
N PRO A 133 0.62 -12.04 3.11
CA PRO A 133 -0.85 -12.02 3.14
C PRO A 133 -1.44 -11.37 4.41
N ASN A 134 -0.62 -11.19 5.44
CA ASN A 134 -1.03 -10.55 6.69
C ASN A 134 -0.62 -9.07 6.76
N VAL A 135 -0.08 -8.51 5.66
CA VAL A 135 0.12 -7.08 5.49
C VAL A 135 -1.05 -6.54 4.68
N GLN A 136 -1.81 -5.64 5.29
CA GLN A 136 -2.89 -4.94 4.62
C GLN A 136 -2.37 -3.61 4.11
N PHE A 137 -2.66 -3.31 2.85
CA PHE A 137 -2.34 -2.02 2.25
C PHE A 137 -3.56 -1.49 1.52
N LYS A 138 -3.89 -0.21 1.75
CA LYS A 138 -4.89 0.50 0.95
C LYS A 138 -4.47 1.92 0.63
N PHE A 139 -5.06 2.44 -0.42
CA PHE A 139 -4.99 3.83 -0.78
C PHE A 139 -6.24 4.56 -0.29
N GLU A 140 -6.06 5.80 0.16
CA GLU A 140 -7.15 6.71 0.49
C GLU A 140 -6.89 8.06 -0.17
N LEU A 141 -7.95 8.77 -0.53
CA LEU A 141 -7.83 10.15 -1.02
C LEU A 141 -7.64 11.09 0.15
N HIS A 142 -6.71 12.04 -0.02
CA HIS A 142 -6.68 13.22 0.83
C HIS A 142 -8.01 13.99 0.70
N GLU A 143 -8.47 14.65 1.77
CA GLU A 143 -9.79 15.29 1.80
C GLU A 143 -9.98 16.36 0.71
N ARG A 144 -8.89 17.04 0.36
CA ARG A 144 -8.83 18.04 -0.72
C ARG A 144 -9.04 17.44 -2.13
N LEU A 145 -8.89 16.12 -2.28
CA LEU A 145 -8.95 15.38 -3.55
C LEU A 145 -10.24 14.59 -3.75
N ARG A 146 -11.30 14.89 -3.00
CA ARG A 146 -12.57 14.15 -3.00
C ARG A 146 -13.42 14.28 -4.29
N ARG A 147 -12.81 14.52 -5.46
CA ARG A 147 -13.49 14.47 -6.77
C ARG A 147 -13.97 13.04 -7.06
N PHE A 148 -15.08 12.92 -7.78
CA PHE A 148 -15.77 11.65 -8.02
C PHE A 148 -14.88 10.61 -8.71
N SER A 149 -14.23 10.99 -9.80
CA SER A 149 -13.34 10.13 -10.58
C SER A 149 -12.12 9.62 -9.80
N ALA A 150 -11.53 10.46 -8.95
CA ALA A 150 -10.43 10.06 -8.09
C ALA A 150 -10.87 8.96 -7.10
N ARG A 151 -12.14 8.98 -6.62
CA ARG A 151 -12.67 7.94 -5.72
C ARG A 151 -12.75 6.60 -6.44
N HIS A 152 -13.23 6.59 -7.68
CA HIS A 152 -13.28 5.38 -8.49
C HIS A 152 -11.89 4.81 -8.77
N ALA A 153 -10.94 5.68 -9.13
CA ALA A 153 -9.54 5.29 -9.32
C ALA A 153 -8.96 4.62 -8.06
N VAL A 154 -9.19 5.21 -6.88
CA VAL A 154 -8.72 4.64 -5.60
C VAL A 154 -9.43 3.33 -5.26
N ALA A 155 -10.73 3.23 -5.47
CA ALA A 155 -11.47 1.99 -5.27
C ALA A 155 -10.94 0.86 -6.16
N GLN A 156 -10.59 1.17 -7.41
CA GLN A 156 -9.95 0.24 -8.34
C GLN A 156 -8.59 -0.21 -7.88
N MET A 157 -7.75 0.72 -7.43
CA MET A 157 -6.43 0.38 -6.90
C MET A 157 -6.56 -0.59 -5.73
N ASN A 158 -7.48 -0.32 -4.81
CA ASN A 158 -7.71 -1.17 -3.64
C ASN A 158 -8.24 -2.55 -4.06
N SER A 159 -9.13 -2.60 -5.06
CA SER A 159 -9.61 -3.87 -5.63
C SER A 159 -8.49 -4.67 -6.28
N MET A 160 -7.60 -4.00 -7.03
CA MET A 160 -6.43 -4.63 -7.63
C MET A 160 -5.45 -5.16 -6.56
N LEU A 161 -5.19 -4.38 -5.50
CA LEU A 161 -4.36 -4.84 -4.39
C LEU A 161 -4.95 -6.07 -3.69
N ALA A 162 -6.28 -6.14 -3.56
CA ALA A 162 -6.95 -7.31 -3.01
C ALA A 162 -6.73 -8.56 -3.87
N LEU A 163 -6.76 -8.43 -5.21
CA LEU A 163 -6.44 -9.54 -6.11
C LEU A 163 -5.01 -10.06 -5.95
N PHE A 164 -4.05 -9.15 -5.74
CA PHE A 164 -2.67 -9.55 -5.45
C PHE A 164 -2.51 -10.21 -4.08
N ALA A 165 -3.26 -9.75 -3.07
CA ALA A 165 -3.19 -10.28 -1.71
C ALA A 165 -3.90 -11.64 -1.56
N ASP A 166 -4.88 -11.95 -2.41
CA ASP A 166 -5.70 -13.16 -2.31
C ASP A 166 -4.88 -14.43 -2.60
N PRO A 167 -4.80 -15.37 -1.63
CA PRO A 167 -4.05 -16.58 -1.81
C PRO A 167 -4.53 -17.51 -2.94
N SER A 168 -5.83 -17.48 -3.26
CA SER A 168 -6.46 -18.31 -4.29
C SER A 168 -6.04 -17.89 -5.71
N HIS A 169 -5.53 -16.68 -5.85
CA HIS A 169 -5.14 -16.07 -7.11
C HIS A 169 -3.63 -16.23 -7.38
N SER A 170 -3.15 -17.47 -7.48
CA SER A 170 -1.72 -17.80 -7.65
C SER A 170 -1.05 -17.05 -8.82
N LYS A 171 -1.76 -16.91 -9.95
CA LYS A 171 -1.30 -16.16 -11.12
C LYS A 171 -0.92 -14.70 -10.78
N TRP A 172 -1.72 -14.02 -9.97
CA TRP A 172 -1.44 -12.64 -9.59
C TRP A 172 -0.15 -12.51 -8.76
N ARG A 173 0.15 -13.50 -7.92
CA ARG A 173 1.41 -13.51 -7.16
C ARG A 173 2.62 -13.75 -8.05
N ASP A 174 2.50 -14.65 -9.02
CA ASP A 174 3.58 -14.91 -9.98
C ASP A 174 3.85 -13.66 -10.82
N MET A 175 2.79 -12.96 -11.25
CA MET A 175 2.92 -11.66 -11.90
C MET A 175 3.57 -10.62 -10.99
N ALA A 176 3.18 -10.53 -9.71
CA ALA A 176 3.77 -9.60 -8.75
C ALA A 176 5.29 -9.78 -8.63
N LYS A 177 5.77 -11.02 -8.60
CA LYS A 177 7.21 -11.36 -8.57
C LYS A 177 7.96 -10.88 -9.82
N ALA A 178 7.27 -10.77 -10.96
CA ALA A 178 7.84 -10.41 -12.25
C ALA A 178 7.83 -8.91 -12.56
N ILE A 179 6.96 -8.15 -11.90
CA ILE A 179 6.82 -6.70 -12.09
C ILE A 179 8.14 -6.03 -11.68
N LYS A 180 8.73 -5.23 -12.58
CA LYS A 180 9.89 -4.38 -12.27
C LYS A 180 9.45 -3.00 -11.80
N GLU A 181 8.44 -2.45 -12.45
CA GLU A 181 7.85 -1.16 -12.15
C GLU A 181 6.35 -1.24 -12.49
N LEU A 182 5.51 -0.64 -11.66
CA LEU A 182 4.07 -0.56 -11.84
C LEU A 182 3.66 0.87 -11.52
N ARG A 183 3.68 1.71 -12.55
CA ARG A 183 3.25 3.10 -12.40
C ARG A 183 1.75 3.21 -12.52
N LEU A 184 1.15 3.77 -11.48
CA LEU A 184 -0.20 4.27 -11.57
C LEU A 184 -0.16 5.77 -11.77
N ARG A 185 -0.89 6.23 -12.80
CA ARG A 185 -1.16 7.65 -13.00
C ARG A 185 -2.65 7.92 -12.88
N ILE A 186 -3.04 8.82 -11.99
CA ILE A 186 -4.41 9.35 -11.89
C ILE A 186 -4.34 10.81 -12.29
N TRP A 187 -5.16 11.24 -13.24
CA TRP A 187 -5.20 12.62 -13.72
C TRP A 187 -6.64 13.05 -13.95
N ASN A 188 -7.12 14.05 -13.21
CA ASN A 188 -8.51 14.53 -13.29
C ASN A 188 -9.53 13.36 -13.25
N ASN A 189 -10.06 12.96 -14.41
CA ASN A 189 -11.06 11.89 -14.59
C ASN A 189 -10.50 10.59 -15.20
N ASP A 190 -9.19 10.53 -15.39
CA ASP A 190 -8.52 9.51 -16.18
C ASP A 190 -7.54 8.76 -15.28
N SER A 191 -7.67 7.43 -15.25
CA SER A 191 -6.69 6.56 -14.62
C SER A 191 -5.96 5.75 -15.67
N LYS A 192 -4.64 5.73 -15.58
CA LYS A 192 -3.75 4.96 -16.44
C LYS A 192 -2.89 4.06 -15.59
N ILE A 193 -2.84 2.78 -15.95
CA ILE A 193 -1.91 1.81 -15.35
C ILE A 193 -0.83 1.51 -16.38
N ARG A 194 0.42 1.70 -16.00
CA ARG A 194 1.58 1.23 -16.76
C ARG A 194 2.30 0.16 -15.95
N ILE A 195 2.33 -1.03 -16.51
CA ILE A 195 3.08 -2.17 -15.97
C ILE A 195 4.33 -2.33 -16.82
N THR A 196 5.49 -2.25 -16.17
CA THR A 196 6.80 -2.44 -16.78
C THR A 196 7.39 -3.76 -16.31
N MET A 197 7.70 -4.66 -17.24
CA MET A 197 8.35 -5.95 -16.96
C MET A 197 9.33 -6.32 -18.08
N ASN A 198 10.02 -7.46 -17.95
CA ASN A 198 10.87 -7.95 -19.04
C ASN A 198 10.00 -8.42 -20.24
N GLU A 199 10.61 -8.56 -21.41
CA GLU A 199 9.90 -8.90 -22.65
C GLU A 199 9.17 -10.25 -22.58
N GLU A 200 9.85 -11.27 -22.08
CA GLU A 200 9.31 -12.63 -21.96
C GLU A 200 8.03 -12.63 -21.10
N MET A 201 8.08 -11.98 -19.93
CA MET A 201 6.95 -11.86 -19.03
C MET A 201 5.87 -10.98 -19.64
N ALA A 202 6.21 -9.88 -20.32
CA ALA A 202 5.21 -9.05 -21.00
C ALA A 202 4.43 -9.86 -22.04
N ARG A 203 5.11 -10.69 -22.84
CA ARG A 203 4.47 -11.57 -23.82
C ARG A 203 3.60 -12.63 -23.14
N GLN A 204 4.10 -13.27 -22.09
CA GLN A 204 3.38 -14.29 -21.32
C GLN A 204 2.11 -13.74 -20.66
N TRP A 205 2.21 -12.56 -20.04
CA TRP A 205 1.14 -11.99 -19.23
C TRP A 205 0.16 -11.11 -20.01
N LYS A 206 0.49 -10.70 -21.24
CA LYS A 206 -0.36 -9.81 -22.05
C LYS A 206 -1.82 -10.24 -22.10
N SER A 207 -2.09 -11.49 -22.52
CA SER A 207 -3.46 -11.99 -22.67
C SER A 207 -4.18 -12.06 -21.33
N THR A 208 -3.49 -12.51 -20.29
CA THR A 208 -4.04 -12.68 -18.93
C THR A 208 -4.37 -11.32 -18.30
N VAL A 209 -3.44 -10.36 -18.36
CA VAL A 209 -3.66 -8.98 -17.89
C VAL A 209 -4.84 -8.36 -18.62
N PHE A 210 -4.91 -8.49 -19.93
CA PHE A 210 -6.00 -7.89 -20.68
C PHE A 210 -7.35 -8.60 -20.46
N SER A 211 -7.39 -9.93 -20.37
CA SER A 211 -8.65 -10.65 -20.12
C SER A 211 -9.20 -10.39 -18.73
N ILE A 212 -8.35 -10.34 -17.70
CA ILE A 212 -8.81 -10.12 -16.33
C ILE A 212 -9.43 -8.73 -16.17
N TRP A 213 -8.87 -7.72 -16.84
CA TRP A 213 -9.46 -6.37 -16.79
C TRP A 213 -10.72 -6.24 -17.64
N ASP A 214 -10.90 -7.07 -18.66
CA ASP A 214 -12.14 -7.15 -19.44
C ASP A 214 -13.25 -7.89 -18.65
N ASP A 215 -12.90 -8.94 -17.89
CA ASP A 215 -13.84 -9.77 -17.12
C ASP A 215 -14.27 -9.12 -15.79
N ALA A 216 -13.56 -8.09 -15.35
CA ALA A 216 -13.85 -7.42 -14.09
C ALA A 216 -15.20 -6.68 -14.18
N THR A 217 -16.17 -7.18 -13.42
CA THR A 217 -17.60 -6.96 -13.67
C THR A 217 -18.06 -5.52 -13.47
N GLU A 218 -17.59 -4.78 -12.45
CA GLU A 218 -18.09 -3.41 -12.20
C GLU A 218 -17.09 -2.40 -11.59
N PRO A 219 -15.99 -2.74 -10.89
CA PRO A 219 -15.10 -1.71 -10.35
C PRO A 219 -14.10 -1.14 -11.36
N THR A 220 -13.62 -1.87 -12.38
CA THR A 220 -12.46 -1.53 -13.24
C THR A 220 -12.75 -0.57 -14.42
N ARG A 221 -14.01 -0.18 -14.62
CA ARG A 221 -14.48 0.61 -15.78
C ARG A 221 -14.01 2.08 -15.83
N SER A 222 -13.17 2.53 -14.91
CA SER A 222 -12.56 3.88 -14.96
C SER A 222 -11.07 3.87 -15.27
N ILE A 223 -10.46 2.68 -15.46
CA ILE A 223 -9.13 2.58 -16.06
C ILE A 223 -9.28 2.76 -17.56
N ARG A 224 -8.77 3.87 -18.09
CA ARG A 224 -8.89 4.20 -19.51
C ARG A 224 -7.79 3.58 -20.36
N GLU A 225 -6.65 3.31 -19.76
CA GLU A 225 -5.50 2.80 -20.47
C GLU A 225 -4.70 1.86 -19.57
N ILE A 226 -4.46 0.66 -20.09
CA ILE A 226 -3.50 -0.29 -19.54
C ILE A 226 -2.37 -0.39 -20.55
N THR A 227 -1.17 -0.04 -20.11
CA THR A 227 0.05 -0.18 -20.89
C THR A 227 0.91 -1.26 -20.26
N LEU A 228 1.20 -2.32 -21.00
CA LEU A 228 2.20 -3.31 -20.65
C LEU A 228 3.44 -3.05 -21.49
N ALA A 229 4.52 -2.57 -20.86
CA ALA A 229 5.74 -2.16 -21.55
C ALA A 229 6.94 -3.04 -21.17
N TYR A 230 7.81 -3.25 -22.15
CA TYR A 230 9.13 -3.87 -21.96
C TYR A 230 10.18 -3.14 -22.80
N ALA A 231 11.44 -3.21 -22.37
CA ALA A 231 12.57 -2.76 -23.17
C ALA A 231 13.04 -3.92 -24.06
N ASP A 232 13.16 -3.68 -25.36
CA ASP A 232 13.75 -4.66 -26.28
C ASP A 232 15.28 -4.67 -26.19
N SER A 233 15.94 -5.54 -26.97
CA SER A 233 17.41 -5.66 -27.01
C SER A 233 18.13 -4.37 -27.38
N ASN A 234 17.43 -3.41 -28.01
CA ASN A 234 17.98 -2.11 -28.41
C ASN A 234 17.65 -1.01 -27.38
N ALA A 235 17.21 -1.39 -26.18
CA ALA A 235 16.72 -0.48 -25.14
C ALA A 235 15.55 0.42 -25.59
N SER A 236 14.85 0.03 -26.67
CA SER A 236 13.67 0.74 -27.15
C SER A 236 12.44 0.17 -26.45
N TRP A 237 11.59 1.05 -25.91
CA TRP A 237 10.41 0.64 -25.16
C TRP A 237 9.29 0.25 -26.13
N ARG A 238 8.83 -1.01 -26.03
CA ARG A 238 7.72 -1.54 -26.84
C ARG A 238 6.48 -1.73 -25.94
N PRO A 239 5.42 -0.92 -26.14
CA PRO A 239 4.21 -1.06 -25.35
C PRO A 239 3.17 -1.93 -26.05
N TYR A 240 2.56 -2.85 -25.31
CA TYR A 240 1.20 -3.32 -25.60
C TYR A 240 0.24 -2.36 -24.90
N VAL A 241 -0.55 -1.64 -25.69
CA VAL A 241 -1.51 -0.67 -25.16
C VAL A 241 -2.91 -1.20 -25.39
N ARG A 242 -3.71 -1.19 -24.33
CA ARG A 242 -5.16 -1.34 -24.42
C ARG A 242 -5.84 -0.10 -23.88
N ARG A 243 -6.69 0.50 -24.71
CA ARG A 243 -7.52 1.64 -24.36
C ARG A 243 -8.96 1.21 -24.20
N TYR A 244 -9.63 1.81 -23.23
CA TYR A 244 -11.02 1.58 -22.94
C TYR A 244 -11.76 2.91 -23.12
N GLU A 245 -12.78 2.88 -23.97
CA GLU A 245 -13.67 4.02 -24.19
C GLU A 245 -14.94 3.77 -23.37
N PHE A 246 -15.24 4.69 -22.45
CA PHE A 246 -16.45 4.64 -21.64
C PHE A 246 -17.27 5.91 -21.87
N PRO A 247 -18.57 5.81 -22.19
CA PRO A 247 -19.44 6.97 -22.26
C PRO A 247 -19.50 7.62 -20.86
N PHE A 248 -19.33 8.94 -20.81
CA PHE A 248 -19.16 9.69 -19.56
C PHE A 248 -20.42 9.76 -18.68
N ASP A 249 -21.60 9.42 -19.23
CA ASP A 249 -22.89 9.89 -18.69
C ASP A 249 -23.59 8.96 -17.69
N ASP A 250 -23.12 7.73 -17.44
CA ASP A 250 -23.89 6.71 -16.69
C ASP A 250 -23.35 6.35 -15.29
N TYR A 251 -22.53 7.20 -14.68
CA TYR A 251 -22.04 6.94 -13.33
C TYR A 251 -23.07 7.36 -12.26
N GLN A 252 -24.03 6.49 -11.96
CA GLN A 252 -24.89 6.66 -10.77
C GLN A 252 -24.13 6.30 -9.48
N ASP A 253 -24.33 7.13 -8.45
CA ASP A 253 -23.71 7.06 -7.11
C ASP A 253 -23.90 5.69 -6.42
N LYS A 254 -23.01 4.72 -6.69
CA LYS A 254 -22.83 3.55 -5.82
C LYS A 254 -21.73 3.88 -4.80
N THR A 255 -22.13 4.21 -3.58
CA THR A 255 -21.20 4.37 -2.46
C THR A 255 -20.68 2.99 -2.06
N ILE A 256 -19.43 2.66 -2.43
CA ILE A 256 -18.76 1.43 -1.98
C ILE A 256 -18.22 1.68 -0.57
N SER A 257 -18.94 1.20 0.45
CA SER A 257 -18.46 1.18 1.82
C SER A 257 -17.66 -0.10 2.07
N TRP A 258 -16.46 0.06 2.63
CA TRP A 258 -15.64 -1.05 3.11
C TRP A 258 -15.72 -1.06 4.63
N SER A 259 -16.36 -2.07 5.22
CA SER A 259 -16.31 -2.31 6.66
C SER A 259 -15.22 -3.34 6.97
N TRP A 260 -14.44 -3.08 8.01
CA TRP A 260 -13.44 -4.00 8.52
C TRP A 260 -14.03 -4.70 9.74
N SER A 261 -14.04 -6.04 9.74
CA SER A 261 -14.11 -6.82 10.98
C SER A 261 -12.67 -7.11 11.41
N VAL A 262 -12.28 -6.57 12.56
CA VAL A 262 -11.08 -7.03 13.28
C VAL A 262 -11.50 -8.30 14.04
N PRO A 263 -10.78 -9.43 13.93
CA PRO A 263 -11.00 -10.59 14.80
C PRO A 263 -10.77 -10.25 16.28
#